data_AF-A0A9W9S347-F1
#
_entry.id   AF-A0A9W9S347-F1
#
_cell.length_a   1.000
_cell.length_b   1.000
_cell.length_c   1.000
_cell.angle_alpha   90.00
_cell.angle_beta   90.00
_cell.angle_gamma   90.00
#
_symmetry.space_group_name_H-M   'P 1'
#
loop_
_entity.id
_entity.type
_entity.pdbx_description
1 polymer ?
#
loop_
_entity_poly.entity_id
_entity_poly.type
_entity_poly.pdbx_seq_one_letter_code
_entity_poly.pdbx_strand_id
1 'polypeptide(L)'
;MSTAFLWKEVRYSYHPSDWFLAYGSVRIDSEQVINILVAEYAIRELRQREEALNNRIVALQKAKAIDLECSELDKANEKLEETRAKVPGKEYALYRAVSLLSSYFKDEYDRLRRDTKWFMREEMVQDCVDRGGCCSRGCGCCSQRPLHNGGKGDGHCTTECWCCTVYRGYEVPEDDKEEIRADLKKKT
;
A
#
# COMPACT_ATOMS: atom_id res chain seq x y z
N MET A 1 -14.85 -28.88 11.38
CA MET A 1 -13.62 -28.96 12.21
C MET A 1 -12.99 -27.58 12.21
N SER A 2 -13.16 -26.85 13.31
CA SER A 2 -12.74 -25.46 13.47
C SER A 2 -11.32 -25.43 14.05
N THR A 3 -10.35 -24.93 13.30
CA THR A 3 -9.01 -24.64 13.81
C THR A 3 -9.01 -23.23 14.41
N ALA A 4 -9.42 -23.13 15.67
CA ALA A 4 -9.14 -21.96 16.49
C ALA A 4 -7.62 -21.87 16.69
N PHE A 5 -6.97 -20.92 16.01
CA PHE A 5 -5.62 -20.52 16.35
C PHE A 5 -5.66 -19.86 17.72
N LEU A 6 -5.08 -20.54 18.72
CA LEU A 6 -4.80 -20.01 20.05
C LEU A 6 -3.83 -18.84 19.92
N TRP A 7 -4.35 -17.62 19.92
CA TRP A 7 -3.57 -16.41 20.11
C TRP A 7 -3.02 -16.42 21.54
N LYS A 8 -1.74 -16.75 21.70
CA LYS A 8 -1.03 -16.42 22.94
C LYS A 8 -0.93 -14.90 23.04
N GLU A 9 -1.29 -14.37 24.20
CA GLU A 9 -1.22 -12.95 24.56
C GLU A 9 0.03 -12.27 23.96
N VAL A 10 -0.17 -11.31 23.07
CA VAL A 10 0.90 -10.40 22.65
C VAL A 10 1.18 -9.50 23.84
N ARG A 11 2.25 -9.80 24.60
CA ARG A 11 2.72 -8.92 25.68
C ARG A 11 3.58 -7.82 25.08
N TYR A 12 3.01 -6.62 24.96
CA TYR A 12 3.75 -5.41 24.67
C TYR A 12 4.53 -4.98 25.92
N SER A 13 5.80 -5.35 26.03
CA SER A 13 6.69 -4.77 27.05
C SER A 13 7.41 -3.56 26.46
N TYR A 14 6.97 -2.36 26.83
CA TYR A 14 7.64 -1.11 26.48
C TYR A 14 8.91 -0.96 27.34
N HIS A 15 10.09 -1.13 26.73
CA HIS A 15 11.37 -0.80 27.36
C HIS A 15 12.04 0.31 26.53
N PRO A 16 12.24 1.53 27.07
CA PRO A 16 12.69 2.71 26.32
C PRO A 16 14.05 2.59 25.61
N SER A 17 14.81 1.53 25.89
CA SER A 17 16.18 1.33 25.40
C SER A 17 16.32 0.27 24.30
N ASP A 18 15.26 -0.48 23.99
CA ASP A 18 15.32 -1.68 23.15
C ASP A 18 14.09 -1.74 22.23
N TRP A 19 14.20 -1.19 21.02
CA TRP A 19 13.12 -1.07 20.01
C TRP A 19 12.76 -2.40 19.33
N PHE A 20 12.48 -3.43 20.12
CA PHE A 20 12.12 -4.76 19.63
C PHE A 20 10.64 -5.05 19.86
N LEU A 21 9.98 -5.63 18.86
CA LEU A 21 8.68 -6.26 19.02
C LEU A 21 8.91 -7.71 19.46
N ALA A 22 8.28 -8.11 20.58
CA ALA A 22 8.35 -9.47 21.09
C ALA A 22 7.11 -10.26 20.70
N TYR A 23 7.31 -11.41 20.05
CA TYR A 23 6.26 -12.37 19.75
C TYR A 23 6.65 -13.74 20.31
N GLY A 24 6.09 -14.08 21.48
CA GLY A 24 6.53 -15.25 22.25
C GLY A 24 8.01 -15.11 22.66
N SER A 25 8.85 -16.06 22.24
CA SER A 25 10.30 -16.03 22.49
C SER A 25 11.10 -15.30 21.41
N VAL A 26 10.45 -14.84 20.34
CA VAL A 26 11.12 -14.22 19.19
C VAL A 26 11.09 -12.70 19.34
N ARG A 27 12.21 -12.05 19.03
CA ARG A 27 12.34 -10.59 18.96
C ARG A 27 12.61 -10.18 17.53
N ILE A 28 11.88 -9.16 17.04
CA ILE A 28 12.18 -8.48 15.77
C ILE A 28 12.51 -7.03 16.07
N ASP A 29 13.51 -6.51 15.39
CA ASP A 29 13.79 -5.09 15.40
C ASP A 29 12.63 -4.34 14.73
N SER A 30 12.01 -3.42 15.46
CA SER A 30 10.90 -2.62 14.96
C SER A 30 11.27 -1.84 13.69
N GLU A 31 12.53 -1.45 13.52
CA GLU A 31 13.02 -0.77 12.33
C GLU A 31 12.90 -1.65 11.08
N GLN A 32 13.13 -2.96 11.21
CA GLN A 32 12.97 -3.91 10.10
C GLN A 32 11.51 -3.99 9.65
N VAL A 33 10.56 -4.01 10.59
CA VAL A 33 9.13 -4.03 10.29
C VAL A 33 8.70 -2.72 9.64
N ILE A 34 9.10 -1.58 10.21
CA ILE A 34 8.80 -0.25 9.67
C ILE A 34 9.31 -0.13 8.23
N ASN A 35 10.55 -0.56 7.96
CA ASN A 35 11.12 -0.51 6.62
C ASN A 35 10.32 -1.33 5.59
N ILE A 36 9.78 -2.48 5.97
CA ILE A 36 8.90 -3.28 5.11
C ILE A 36 7.57 -2.57 4.87
N LEU A 37 6.94 -2.05 5.93
CA LEU A 37 5.66 -1.34 5.81
C LEU A 37 5.77 -0.10 4.92
N VAL A 38 6.83 0.69 5.09
CA VAL A 38 7.12 1.87 4.27
C VAL A 38 7.37 1.46 2.81
N ALA A 39 8.13 0.39 2.57
CA ALA A 39 8.40 -0.09 1.22
C ALA A 39 7.13 -0.64 0.53
N GLU A 40 6.31 -1.41 1.24
CA GLU A 40 5.00 -1.90 0.76
C GLU A 40 4.05 -0.74 0.44
N TYR A 41 3.94 0.25 1.33
CA TYR A 41 3.13 1.44 1.09
C TYR A 41 3.60 2.19 -0.15
N ALA A 42 4.91 2.37 -0.33
CA ALA A 42 5.46 3.10 -1.48
C ALA A 42 5.17 2.41 -2.83
N ILE A 43 5.24 1.08 -2.91
CA ILE A 43 4.86 0.36 -4.13
C ILE A 43 3.35 0.47 -4.34
N ARG A 44 2.55 0.28 -3.29
CA ARG A 44 1.09 0.37 -3.33
C ARG A 44 0.62 1.74 -3.84
N GLU A 45 1.25 2.80 -3.37
CA GLU A 45 0.95 4.16 -3.80
C GLU A 45 1.20 4.34 -5.30
N LEU A 46 2.32 3.86 -5.83
CA LEU A 46 2.60 3.90 -7.27
C LEU A 46 1.60 3.09 -8.10
N ARG A 47 1.20 1.90 -7.63
CA ARG A 47 0.20 1.08 -8.33
C ARG A 47 -1.18 1.74 -8.35
N GLN A 48 -1.57 2.39 -7.26
CA GLN A 48 -2.82 3.15 -7.21
C GLN A 48 -2.77 4.41 -8.10
N ARG A 49 -1.60 5.07 -8.19
CA ARG A 49 -1.38 6.17 -9.14
C ARG A 49 -1.48 5.69 -10.60
N GLU A 50 -0.90 4.53 -10.91
CA GLU A 50 -1.02 3.89 -12.23
C GLU A 50 -2.49 3.63 -12.58
N GLU A 51 -3.27 3.06 -11.66
CA GLU A 51 -4.71 2.84 -11.85
C GLU A 51 -5.49 4.15 -12.05
N ALA A 52 -5.21 5.18 -11.25
CA ALA A 52 -5.84 6.49 -11.38
C ALA A 52 -5.55 7.13 -12.73
N LEU A 53 -4.31 7.08 -13.21
CA LEU A 53 -3.91 7.59 -14.52
C LEU A 53 -4.56 6.81 -15.66
N ASN A 54 -4.61 5.48 -15.58
CA ASN A 54 -5.33 4.66 -16.57
C ASN A 54 -6.82 5.03 -16.64
N ASN A 55 -7.48 5.20 -15.49
CA ASN A 55 -8.88 5.64 -15.45
C ASN A 55 -9.06 7.03 -16.07
N ARG A 56 -8.13 7.95 -15.80
CA ARG A 56 -8.13 9.30 -16.40
C ARG A 56 -7.92 9.27 -17.91
N ILE A 57 -6.98 8.46 -18.40
CA ILE A 57 -6.72 8.25 -19.84
C ILE A 57 -7.98 7.73 -20.53
N VAL A 58 -8.64 6.72 -19.97
CA VAL A 58 -9.89 6.18 -20.52
C VAL A 58 -11.00 7.25 -20.55
N ALA A 59 -11.12 8.07 -19.51
CA ALA A 59 -12.09 9.15 -19.46
C ALA A 59 -11.79 10.24 -20.52
N LEU A 60 -10.53 10.65 -20.65
CA LEU A 60 -10.09 11.64 -21.64
C LEU A 60 -10.26 11.13 -23.07
N GLN A 61 -9.97 9.86 -23.34
CA GLN A 61 -10.19 9.25 -24.66
C GLN A 61 -11.68 9.27 -25.03
N LYS A 62 -12.57 8.97 -24.08
CA LYS A 62 -14.03 9.06 -24.28
C LYS A 62 -14.49 10.50 -24.54
N ALA A 63 -13.91 11.48 -23.83
CA ALA A 63 -14.21 12.89 -24.02
C ALA A 63 -13.66 13.45 -25.34
N LYS A 64 -12.47 13.03 -25.76
CA LYS A 64 -11.82 13.42 -27.03
C LYS A 64 -12.60 12.94 -28.26
N ALA A 65 -13.33 11.83 -28.15
CA ALA A 65 -14.27 11.40 -29.18
C ALA A 65 -15.45 12.38 -29.36
N ILE A 66 -15.61 13.35 -28.47
CA ILE A 66 -16.72 14.31 -28.41
C ILE A 66 -16.25 15.75 -28.67
N ASP A 67 -15.06 16.19 -28.19
CA ASP A 67 -14.42 17.48 -28.55
C ASP A 67 -12.93 17.52 -28.13
N LEU A 68 -12.04 18.23 -28.84
CA LEU A 68 -10.59 17.95 -28.87
C LEU A 68 -9.70 18.85 -27.97
N GLU A 69 -9.10 18.24 -26.93
CA GLU A 69 -7.85 18.70 -26.27
C GLU A 69 -6.87 17.52 -26.18
N CYS A 70 -5.93 17.40 -27.14
CA CYS A 70 -4.88 16.37 -27.11
C CYS A 70 -3.91 16.54 -25.93
N SER A 71 -3.77 17.77 -25.43
CA SER A 71 -2.70 18.15 -24.49
C SER A 71 -2.82 17.45 -23.13
N GLU A 72 -4.04 17.23 -22.63
CA GLU A 72 -4.27 16.56 -21.34
C GLU A 72 -4.03 15.05 -21.41
N LEU A 73 -4.38 14.43 -22.54
CA LEU A 73 -4.16 13.01 -22.76
C LEU A 73 -2.66 12.70 -22.83
N ASP A 74 -1.90 13.53 -23.55
CA ASP A 74 -0.44 13.37 -23.67
C ASP A 74 0.24 13.54 -22.30
N LYS A 75 -0.16 14.54 -21.51
CA LYS A 75 0.31 14.73 -20.12
C LYS A 75 -0.02 13.54 -19.22
N ALA A 76 -1.21 12.95 -19.37
CA ALA A 76 -1.60 11.78 -18.56
C ALA A 76 -0.77 10.53 -18.94
N ASN A 77 -0.49 10.32 -20.23
CA ASN A 77 0.37 9.25 -20.71
C ASN A 77 1.83 9.43 -20.23
N GLU A 78 2.37 10.65 -20.31
CA GLU A 78 3.72 10.95 -19.82
C GLU A 78 3.85 10.62 -18.32
N LYS A 79 2.89 11.09 -17.50
CA LYS A 79 2.85 10.77 -16.06
C LYS A 79 2.70 9.29 -15.77
N LEU A 80 1.99 8.54 -16.63
CA LEU A 80 1.84 7.09 -16.50
C LEU A 80 3.19 6.39 -16.68
N GLU A 81 3.93 6.75 -17.72
CA GLU A 81 5.25 6.19 -17.99
C GLU A 81 6.28 6.58 -16.92
N GLU A 82 6.27 7.83 -16.44
CA GLU A 82 7.08 8.23 -15.28
C GLU A 82 6.77 7.43 -14.01
N THR A 83 5.48 7.14 -13.78
CA THR A 83 5.05 6.35 -12.62
C THR A 83 5.54 4.91 -12.73
N ARG A 84 5.41 4.30 -13.91
CA ARG A 84 5.91 2.95 -14.20
C ARG A 84 7.43 2.84 -14.07
N ALA A 85 8.17 3.85 -14.53
CA ALA A 85 9.62 3.88 -14.43
C ALA A 85 10.12 3.87 -12.97
N LYS A 86 9.31 4.35 -12.01
CA LYS A 86 9.66 4.34 -10.57
C LYS A 86 9.44 3.00 -9.89
N VAL A 87 8.61 2.12 -10.46
CA VAL A 87 8.21 0.84 -9.84
C VAL A 87 9.40 -0.07 -9.52
N PRO A 88 10.36 -0.34 -10.44
CA PRO A 88 11.48 -1.25 -10.15
C PRO A 88 12.31 -0.81 -8.95
N GLY A 89 12.53 0.51 -8.79
CA GLY A 89 13.26 1.06 -7.65
C GLY A 89 12.56 0.80 -6.31
N LYS A 90 11.22 0.87 -6.27
CA LYS A 90 10.45 0.56 -5.08
C LYS A 90 10.37 -0.94 -4.81
N GLU A 91 10.24 -1.76 -5.85
CA GLU A 91 10.31 -3.22 -5.72
C GLU A 91 11.65 -3.69 -5.16
N TYR A 92 12.75 -3.07 -5.58
CA TYR A 92 14.08 -3.33 -5.04
C TYR A 92 14.22 -2.87 -3.58
N ALA A 93 13.63 -1.73 -3.21
CA ALA A 93 13.59 -1.28 -1.82
C ALA A 93 12.87 -2.28 -0.91
N LEU A 94 11.71 -2.81 -1.34
CA LEU A 94 10.99 -3.86 -0.62
C LEU A 94 11.82 -5.14 -0.53
N TYR A 95 12.45 -5.56 -1.63
CA TYR A 95 13.34 -6.73 -1.63
C TYR A 95 14.45 -6.58 -0.59
N ARG A 96 15.13 -5.44 -0.53
CA ARG A 96 16.17 -5.19 0.47
C ARG A 96 15.63 -5.25 1.89
N ALA A 97 14.49 -4.62 2.16
CA ALA A 97 13.87 -4.63 3.49
C ALA A 97 13.53 -6.06 3.95
N VAL A 98 12.93 -6.87 3.08
CA VAL A 98 12.61 -8.27 3.36
C VAL A 98 13.86 -9.13 3.51
N SER A 99 14.94 -8.83 2.77
CA SER A 99 16.20 -9.60 2.84
C SER A 99 16.97 -9.40 4.14
N LEU A 100 16.66 -8.34 4.89
CA LEU A 100 17.24 -8.07 6.21
C LEU A 100 16.49 -8.77 7.34
N LEU A 101 15.33 -9.39 7.06
CA LEU A 101 14.62 -10.18 8.05
C LEU A 101 15.43 -11.41 8.48
N SER A 102 15.30 -11.80 9.74
CA SER A 102 15.76 -13.12 10.17
C SER A 102 15.00 -14.22 9.43
N SER A 103 15.59 -15.41 9.34
CA SER A 103 14.98 -16.56 8.65
C SER A 103 13.55 -16.82 9.10
N TYR A 104 13.30 -16.78 10.43
CA TYR A 104 11.96 -16.98 11.00
C TYR A 104 10.93 -15.96 10.47
N PHE A 105 11.25 -14.66 10.49
CA PHE A 105 10.31 -13.64 10.03
C PHE A 105 10.19 -13.59 8.52
N LYS A 106 11.27 -13.93 7.81
CA LYS A 106 11.22 -14.07 6.36
C LYS A 106 10.27 -15.20 5.94
N ASP A 107 10.35 -16.35 6.60
CA ASP A 107 9.45 -17.48 6.33
C ASP A 107 7.99 -17.10 6.61
N GLU A 108 7.75 -16.33 7.67
CA GLU A 108 6.39 -15.87 7.97
C GLU A 108 5.87 -14.81 7.00
N TYR A 109 6.71 -13.87 6.61
CA TYR A 109 6.39 -12.92 5.56
C TYR A 109 6.07 -13.66 4.25
N ASP A 110 6.92 -14.60 3.82
CA ASP A 110 6.71 -15.37 2.59
C ASP A 110 5.47 -16.26 2.70
N ARG A 111 5.15 -16.82 3.88
CA ARG A 111 3.90 -17.55 4.13
C ARG A 111 2.68 -16.64 3.98
N LEU A 112 2.69 -15.46 4.59
CA LEU A 112 1.61 -14.48 4.46
C LEU A 112 1.40 -14.09 2.99
N ARG A 113 2.48 -13.84 2.25
CA ARG A 113 2.40 -13.36 0.86
C ARG A 113 1.99 -14.43 -0.16
N ARG A 114 1.99 -15.72 0.22
CA ARG A 114 1.40 -16.79 -0.61
C ARG A 114 -0.13 -16.71 -0.68
N ASP A 115 -0.78 -16.10 0.31
CA ASP A 115 -2.21 -15.81 0.23
C ASP A 115 -2.43 -14.61 -0.69
N THR A 116 -3.12 -14.81 -1.82
CA THR A 116 -3.44 -13.73 -2.77
C THR A 116 -4.39 -12.69 -2.17
N LYS A 117 -5.06 -13.01 -1.05
CA LYS A 117 -5.94 -12.12 -0.30
C LYS A 117 -5.34 -11.65 1.02
N TRP A 118 -4.02 -11.79 1.22
CA TRP A 118 -3.32 -11.31 2.43
C TRP A 118 -3.68 -9.85 2.80
N PHE A 119 -3.95 -9.02 1.80
CA PHE A 119 -4.26 -7.60 1.98
C PHE A 119 -5.69 -7.34 2.50
N MET A 120 -6.56 -8.35 2.47
CA MET A 120 -7.95 -8.30 2.94
C MET A 120 -8.12 -8.79 4.38
N ARG A 121 -7.03 -9.01 5.10
CA ARG A 121 -7.08 -9.35 6.52
C ARG A 121 -7.74 -8.22 7.32
N GLU A 122 -8.40 -8.59 8.42
CA GLU A 122 -9.20 -7.69 9.24
C GLU A 122 -8.43 -6.44 9.67
N GLU A 123 -7.17 -6.59 10.05
CA GLU A 123 -6.33 -5.48 10.52
C GLU A 123 -6.09 -4.43 9.41
N MET A 124 -5.96 -4.88 8.16
CA MET A 124 -5.74 -4.00 7.01
C MET A 124 -7.04 -3.34 6.54
N VAL A 125 -8.16 -4.05 6.68
CA VAL A 125 -9.51 -3.49 6.44
C VAL A 125 -9.81 -2.42 7.48
N GLN A 126 -9.57 -2.71 8.76
CA GLN A 126 -9.82 -1.79 9.87
C GLN A 126 -8.95 -0.54 9.75
N ASP A 127 -7.66 -0.69 9.44
CA ASP A 127 -6.78 0.45 9.13
C ASP A 127 -7.34 1.32 7.98
N CYS A 128 -7.92 0.72 6.94
CA CYS A 128 -8.58 1.48 5.89
C CYS A 128 -9.85 2.20 6.39
N VAL A 129 -10.62 1.59 7.29
CA VAL A 129 -11.82 2.19 7.91
C VAL A 129 -11.44 3.38 8.79
N ASP A 130 -10.46 3.20 9.68
CA ASP A 130 -10.02 4.19 10.67
C ASP A 130 -9.46 5.46 10.00
N ARG A 131 -8.81 5.29 8.85
CA ARG A 131 -8.31 6.39 8.01
C ARG A 131 -9.38 7.06 7.14
N GLY A 132 -10.65 6.65 7.25
CA GLY A 132 -11.75 7.17 6.42
C GLY A 132 -11.68 6.76 4.93
N GLY A 133 -11.03 5.63 4.65
CA GLY A 133 -10.82 5.11 3.29
C GLY A 133 -12.05 4.47 2.64
N CYS A 134 -11.85 3.75 1.55
CA CYS A 134 -12.96 3.13 0.80
C CYS A 134 -13.76 2.11 1.62
N CYS A 135 -13.12 1.44 2.59
CA CYS A 135 -13.78 0.44 3.42
C CYS A 135 -14.82 1.04 4.37
N SER A 136 -14.64 2.26 4.88
CA SER A 136 -15.65 2.92 5.72
C SER A 136 -16.91 3.30 4.93
N ARG A 137 -16.77 3.52 3.62
CA ARG A 137 -17.87 3.87 2.71
C ARG A 137 -18.58 2.67 2.08
N GLY A 138 -18.04 1.46 2.23
CA GLY A 138 -18.63 0.25 1.65
C GLY A 138 -18.65 0.21 0.12
N CYS A 139 -17.79 0.98 -0.58
CA CYS A 139 -17.82 1.04 -2.05
C CYS A 139 -17.28 -0.23 -2.75
N GLY A 140 -16.68 -1.17 -2.02
CA GLY A 140 -16.21 -2.47 -2.53
C GLY A 140 -14.93 -2.43 -3.39
N CYS A 141 -14.42 -1.25 -3.75
CA CYS A 141 -13.30 -1.14 -4.69
C CYS A 141 -11.98 -1.72 -4.16
N CYS A 142 -11.77 -1.78 -2.83
CA CYS A 142 -10.57 -2.39 -2.25
C CYS A 142 -10.54 -3.91 -2.49
N SER A 143 -11.67 -4.60 -2.31
CA SER A 143 -11.78 -6.04 -2.54
C SER A 143 -11.82 -6.43 -4.02
N GLN A 144 -12.22 -5.50 -4.89
CA GLN A 144 -12.37 -5.73 -6.33
C GLN A 144 -11.19 -5.19 -7.15
N ARG A 145 -10.16 -4.65 -6.48
CA ARG A 145 -9.02 -4.05 -7.17
C ARG A 145 -8.33 -5.11 -8.04
N PRO A 146 -7.98 -4.81 -9.30
CA PRO A 146 -7.15 -5.70 -10.11
C PRO A 146 -5.83 -5.98 -9.38
N LEU A 147 -5.56 -7.26 -9.13
CA LEU A 147 -4.31 -7.69 -8.52
C LEU A 147 -3.20 -7.62 -9.56
N HIS A 148 -2.03 -7.16 -9.16
CA HIS A 148 -0.88 -7.13 -10.05
C HIS A 148 -0.29 -8.55 -10.13
N ASN A 149 0.05 -9.01 -11.34
CA ASN A 149 0.72 -10.30 -11.57
C ASN A 149 2.08 -10.32 -10.82
N GLY A 150 2.07 -10.79 -9.57
CA GLY A 150 3.23 -10.73 -8.67
C GLY A 150 2.97 -10.15 -7.28
N GLY A 151 1.74 -9.72 -6.95
CA GLY A 151 1.27 -9.48 -5.58
C GLY A 151 1.86 -8.29 -4.82
N LYS A 152 2.88 -7.60 -5.35
CA LYS A 152 3.55 -6.45 -4.73
C LYS A 152 2.75 -5.17 -4.94
N GLY A 153 2.51 -4.43 -3.86
CA GLY A 153 1.70 -3.22 -3.90
C GLY A 153 0.18 -3.46 -3.91
N ASP A 154 -0.29 -4.70 -3.76
CA ASP A 154 -1.71 -4.94 -3.52
C ASP A 154 -2.12 -4.44 -2.12
N GLY A 155 -3.30 -3.85 -2.02
CA GLY A 155 -3.92 -3.50 -0.75
C GLY A 155 -4.85 -2.30 -0.75
N HIS A 156 -5.15 -1.83 0.45
CA HIS A 156 -6.12 -0.76 0.71
C HIS A 156 -5.64 0.62 0.30
N CYS A 157 -6.54 1.61 0.34
CA CYS A 157 -6.30 2.95 -0.17
C CYS A 157 -5.04 3.62 0.39
N THR A 158 -4.29 4.24 -0.51
CA THR A 158 -3.35 5.33 -0.25
C THR A 158 -3.97 6.65 -0.69
N THR A 159 -3.19 7.73 -0.62
CA THR A 159 -3.53 9.06 -1.17
C THR A 159 -3.83 9.05 -2.67
N GLU A 160 -3.34 8.03 -3.40
CA GLU A 160 -3.48 7.87 -4.86
C GLU A 160 -4.70 7.04 -5.28
N CYS A 161 -5.50 6.57 -4.33
CA CYS A 161 -6.67 5.76 -4.66
C CYS A 161 -7.69 6.55 -5.49
N TRP A 162 -7.93 6.13 -6.74
CA TRP A 162 -8.88 6.76 -7.65
C TRP A 162 -10.28 6.97 -7.04
N CYS A 163 -10.84 5.93 -6.39
CA CYS A 163 -12.16 6.04 -5.75
C CYS A 163 -12.18 7.09 -4.63
N CYS A 164 -11.11 7.17 -3.82
CA CYS A 164 -10.98 8.22 -2.81
C CYS A 164 -10.86 9.61 -3.44
N THR A 165 -10.09 9.75 -4.53
CA THR A 165 -9.92 11.03 -5.24
C THR A 165 -11.23 11.53 -5.82
N VAL A 166 -12.00 10.65 -6.48
CA VAL A 166 -13.33 10.99 -7.01
C VAL A 166 -14.29 11.38 -5.89
N TYR A 167 -14.30 10.63 -4.79
CA TYR A 167 -15.17 10.94 -3.65
C TYR A 167 -14.81 12.28 -2.98
N ARG A 168 -13.52 12.55 -2.78
CA ARG A 168 -13.04 13.81 -2.19
C ARG A 168 -13.20 15.00 -3.15
N GLY A 169 -13.22 14.76 -4.45
CA GLY A 169 -13.33 15.79 -5.49
C GLY A 169 -12.02 16.51 -5.84
N TYR A 170 -10.89 16.09 -5.28
CA TYR A 170 -9.57 16.67 -5.55
C TYR A 170 -8.44 15.65 -5.37
N GLU A 171 -7.32 15.86 -6.07
CA GLU A 171 -6.09 15.11 -5.82
C GLU A 171 -5.38 15.70 -4.59
N VAL A 172 -4.86 14.84 -3.70
CA VAL A 172 -4.04 15.31 -2.57
C VAL A 172 -2.83 16.08 -3.15
N PRO A 173 -2.50 17.28 -2.66
CA PRO A 173 -1.30 18.01 -3.06
C PRO A 173 -0.03 17.17 -2.86
N GLU A 174 1.00 17.39 -3.69
CA GLU A 174 2.23 16.58 -3.55
C GLU A 174 2.96 16.89 -2.24
N ASP A 175 2.95 18.13 -1.76
CA ASP A 175 3.52 18.52 -0.45
C ASP A 175 2.88 17.73 0.71
N ASP A 176 1.54 17.63 0.74
CA ASP A 176 0.82 16.83 1.73
C ASP A 176 1.16 15.34 1.62
N LYS A 177 1.38 14.80 0.41
CA LYS A 177 1.81 13.42 0.22
C LYS A 177 3.23 13.21 0.74
N GLU A 178 4.12 14.17 0.53
CA GLU A 178 5.49 14.13 1.05
C GLU A 178 5.50 14.15 2.58
N GLU A 179 4.64 14.97 3.20
CA GLU A 179 4.44 14.97 4.65
C GLU A 179 3.95 13.61 5.14
N ILE A 180 2.90 13.05 4.55
CA ILE A 180 2.39 11.71 4.90
C ILE A 180 3.49 10.64 4.76
N ARG A 181 4.26 10.67 3.67
CA ARG A 181 5.38 9.73 3.47
C ARG A 181 6.51 9.95 4.47
N ALA A 182 6.73 11.18 4.91
CA ALA A 182 7.73 11.50 5.93
C ALA A 182 7.26 11.01 7.30
N ASP A 183 5.99 11.14 7.62
CA ASP A 183 5.41 10.68 8.88
C ASP A 183 5.40 9.15 8.97
N LEU A 184 5.16 8.45 7.86
CA LEU A 184 5.36 6.99 7.79
C LEU A 184 6.80 6.55 8.10
N LYS A 185 7.78 7.44 7.92
CA LYS A 185 9.21 7.19 8.22
C LYS A 185 9.64 7.74 9.58
N LYS A 186 8.89 8.70 10.14
CA LYS A 186 9.21 9.30 11.45
C LYS A 186 8.62 8.42 12.55
N LYS A 187 9.53 7.66 13.18
CA LYS A 187 9.48 7.14 14.55
C LYS A 187 8.12 7.29 15.28
N THR A 188 7.37 6.19 15.38
CA THR A 188 6.90 5.76 16.71
C THR A 188 8.09 5.40 17.56
#